data_AF-A0A9E1IVT2-F1
#
_entry.id   AF-A0A9E1IVT2-F1
#
_cell.length_a   1.000
_cell.length_b   1.000
_cell.length_c   1.000
_cell.angle_alpha   90.00
_cell.angle_beta   90.00
_cell.angle_gamma   90.00
#
_symmetry.space_group_name_H-M   'P 1'
#
loop_
_entity.id
_entity.type
_entity.pdbx_description
1 polymer ?
#
loop_
_entity_poly.entity_id
_entity_poly.type
_entity_poly.pdbx_seq_one_letter_code
_entity_poly.pdbx_strand_id
1 'polypeptide(L)'
;MSPTIRIDDEVFTRLKNMGEAFVDTPNSVLRRVLKLEDKDSTVLEQELEVREKKQERGSVMEVSIDSKAITAYSHPRLCFKSSHIEPLNDEDIFQVETAKNGTFRFTKAEFYRVFPNVVRSVSYRENGIYHYPVVPRKALAYRVG
;
A
#
# COMPACT_ATOMS: atom_id res chain seq x y z
N MET A 1 -16.24 4.11 -11.59
CA MET A 1 -16.44 5.58 -11.57
C MET A 1 -17.06 5.94 -10.24
N SER A 2 -16.56 6.98 -9.55
CA SER A 2 -17.20 7.50 -8.34
C SER A 2 -18.35 8.45 -8.72
N PRO A 3 -19.56 8.28 -8.16
CA PRO A 3 -20.66 9.21 -8.41
C PRO A 3 -20.33 10.59 -7.84
N THR A 4 -20.70 11.65 -8.56
CA THR A 4 -20.50 13.04 -8.13
C THR A 4 -21.81 13.60 -7.57
N ILE A 5 -21.76 14.10 -6.34
CA ILE A 5 -22.87 14.80 -5.69
C ILE A 5 -22.52 16.28 -5.49
N ARG A 6 -23.52 17.16 -5.56
CA ARG A 6 -23.37 18.60 -5.26
C ARG A 6 -24.03 18.91 -3.93
N ILE A 7 -23.38 19.74 -3.13
CA ILE A 7 -23.84 20.22 -1.82
C ILE A 7 -23.61 21.73 -1.72
N ASP A 8 -24.30 22.40 -0.81
CA ASP A 8 -24.09 23.82 -0.53
C ASP A 8 -22.84 24.08 0.34
N ASP A 9 -22.47 25.36 0.43
CA ASP A 9 -21.24 25.81 1.12
C ASP A 9 -21.29 25.60 2.64
N GLU A 10 -22.49 25.67 3.25
CA GLU A 10 -22.64 25.45 4.68
C GLU A 10 -22.39 23.98 5.01
N VAL A 11 -22.99 23.07 4.24
CA VAL A 11 -22.79 21.62 4.37
C VAL A 11 -21.32 21.28 4.13
N PHE A 12 -20.68 21.85 3.11
CA PHE A 12 -19.26 21.62 2.84
C PHE A 12 -18.36 22.07 4.00
N THR A 13 -18.61 23.25 4.56
CA THR A 13 -17.86 23.80 5.68
C THR A 13 -18.01 22.92 6.93
N ARG A 14 -19.23 22.47 7.24
CA ARG A 14 -19.47 21.56 8.35
C ARG A 14 -18.75 20.23 8.18
N LEU A 15 -18.82 19.61 6.99
CA LEU A 15 -18.12 18.36 6.72
C LEU A 15 -16.60 18.49 6.89
N LYS A 16 -16.02 19.60 6.45
CA LYS A 16 -14.59 19.88 6.62
C LYS A 16 -14.18 20.00 8.08
N ASN A 17 -15.04 20.61 8.92
CA ASN A 17 -14.76 20.77 10.35
C ASN A 17 -14.99 19.48 11.16
N MET A 18 -15.78 18.54 10.65
CA MET A 18 -16.05 17.24 11.29
C MET A 18 -15.00 16.17 10.99
N GLY A 19 -14.17 16.39 9.98
CA GLY A 19 -13.07 15.51 9.63
C GLY A 19 -11.75 15.96 10.24
N GLU A 20 -10.89 15.00 10.58
CA GLU A 20 -9.50 15.32 10.87
C GLU A 20 -8.76 15.61 9.56
N ALA A 21 -8.08 16.75 9.50
CA ALA A 21 -7.36 17.17 8.31
C ALA A 21 -6.32 16.10 7.93
N PHE A 22 -6.29 15.73 6.65
CA PHE A 22 -5.37 14.72 6.07
C PHE A 22 -5.59 13.27 6.52
N VAL A 23 -6.51 13.00 7.43
CA VAL A 23 -6.92 11.65 7.86
C VAL A 23 -8.26 11.27 7.25
N ASP A 24 -9.24 12.17 7.36
CA ASP A 24 -10.58 11.92 6.87
C ASP A 24 -10.76 12.38 5.42
N THR A 25 -11.34 11.49 4.61
CA THR A 25 -11.87 11.87 3.30
C THR A 25 -13.31 12.36 3.46
N PRO A 26 -13.84 13.22 2.57
CA PRO A 26 -15.25 13.63 2.64
C PRO A 26 -16.23 12.44 2.73
N ASN A 27 -15.90 11.32 2.09
CA ASN A 27 -16.71 10.11 2.12
C ASN A 27 -16.64 9.34 3.46
N SER A 28 -15.49 9.33 4.16
CA SER A 28 -15.39 8.71 5.49
C SER A 28 -16.20 9.50 6.52
N VAL A 29 -16.14 10.84 6.46
CA VAL A 29 -16.95 11.71 7.32
C VAL A 29 -18.44 11.45 7.08
N LEU A 30 -18.89 11.44 5.81
CA LEU A 30 -20.29 11.19 5.48
C LEU A 30 -20.79 9.83 5.99
N ARG A 31 -19.99 8.77 5.87
CA ARG A 31 -20.33 7.44 6.40
C ARG A 31 -20.54 7.45 7.90
N ARG A 32 -19.66 8.14 8.63
CA ARG A 32 -19.76 8.31 10.09
C ARG A 32 -20.99 9.11 10.49
N VAL A 33 -21.28 10.22 9.81
CA VAL A 33 -22.47 11.06 10.09
C VAL A 33 -23.77 10.30 9.86
N LEU A 34 -23.84 9.53 8.78
CA LEU A 34 -25.02 8.75 8.44
C LEU A 34 -25.16 7.47 9.28
N LYS A 35 -24.29 7.28 10.28
CA LYS A 35 -24.22 6.07 11.13
C LYS A 35 -24.23 4.80 10.29
N LEU A 36 -23.51 4.83 9.17
CA LEU A 36 -23.32 3.67 8.31
C LEU A 36 -22.22 2.76 8.88
N GLU A 37 -22.17 2.60 10.21
CA GLU A 37 -21.22 1.74 10.92
C GLU A 37 -21.36 0.31 10.37
N ASP A 38 -20.35 -0.02 9.58
CA ASP A 38 -20.00 -1.25 8.90
C ASP A 38 -21.06 -2.33 8.68
N LYS A 39 -21.63 -2.32 7.47
CA LYS A 39 -21.92 -3.57 6.76
C LYS A 39 -20.68 -4.20 6.09
N ASP A 40 -19.47 -3.76 6.45
CA ASP A 40 -18.23 -4.39 5.99
C ASP A 40 -17.46 -5.11 7.13
N SER A 41 -17.87 -4.98 8.40
CA SER A 41 -17.21 -5.68 9.51
C SER A 41 -17.60 -7.15 9.61
N THR A 42 -18.65 -7.58 8.90
CA THR A 42 -19.01 -9.01 8.74
C THR A 42 -18.76 -9.54 7.33
N VAL A 43 -18.45 -8.68 6.35
CA VAL A 43 -18.02 -9.10 5.01
C VAL A 43 -16.51 -9.27 4.96
N LEU A 44 -15.74 -8.51 5.75
CA LEU A 44 -14.29 -8.68 5.84
C LEU A 44 -13.90 -10.06 6.40
N GLU A 45 -14.59 -10.62 7.40
CA GLU A 45 -14.26 -11.97 7.91
C GLU A 45 -14.75 -13.09 6.98
N GLN A 46 -15.91 -12.94 6.34
CA GLN A 46 -16.45 -13.97 5.43
C GLN A 46 -15.83 -13.95 4.03
N GLU A 47 -15.33 -12.80 3.56
CA GLU A 47 -14.58 -12.70 2.30
C GLU A 47 -13.11 -13.09 2.45
N LEU A 48 -12.58 -13.12 3.68
CA LEU A 48 -11.30 -13.75 4.01
C LEU A 48 -11.39 -15.29 3.97
N GLU A 49 -12.45 -15.91 4.51
CA GLU A 49 -12.63 -17.38 4.46
C GLU A 49 -12.98 -17.93 3.06
N VAL A 50 -13.71 -17.18 2.22
CA VAL A 50 -14.07 -17.64 0.86
C VAL A 50 -12.91 -17.43 -0.13
N ARG A 51 -12.01 -16.46 0.09
CA ARG A 51 -10.82 -16.25 -0.75
C ARG A 51 -9.73 -17.28 -0.49
N GLU A 52 -9.59 -17.78 0.73
CA GLU A 52 -8.67 -18.89 1.05
C GLU A 52 -8.96 -20.16 0.22
N LYS A 53 -10.21 -20.39 -0.20
CA LYS A 53 -10.57 -21.60 -0.98
C LYS A 53 -10.57 -21.45 -2.50
N LYS A 54 -10.42 -20.24 -3.06
CA LYS A 54 -10.49 -20.04 -4.53
C LYS A 54 -9.17 -19.71 -5.20
N GLN A 55 -8.11 -19.44 -4.45
CA GLN A 55 -6.78 -19.15 -5.00
C GLN A 55 -5.84 -20.37 -4.96
N GLU A 56 -6.36 -21.59 -5.02
CA GLU A 56 -5.60 -22.79 -5.42
C GLU A 56 -5.50 -22.96 -6.96
N ARG A 57 -5.95 -21.97 -7.75
CA ARG A 57 -5.79 -22.01 -9.21
C ARG A 57 -5.16 -20.73 -9.73
N GLY A 58 -3.84 -20.70 -9.66
CA GLY A 58 -3.04 -19.64 -10.26
C GLY A 58 -1.54 -19.83 -10.09
N SER A 59 -1.02 -21.02 -10.42
CA SER A 59 0.39 -21.26 -10.79
C SER A 59 1.44 -20.53 -9.94
N VAL A 60 1.70 -21.07 -8.74
CA VAL A 60 2.95 -20.80 -8.02
C VAL A 60 4.10 -21.35 -8.87
N MET A 61 4.86 -20.48 -9.56
CA MET A 61 6.24 -20.80 -9.90
C MET A 61 7.11 -20.27 -8.77
N GLU A 62 7.35 -21.16 -7.82
CA GLU A 62 8.34 -21.03 -6.78
C GLU A 62 9.71 -21.08 -7.45
N VAL A 63 10.33 -19.92 -7.66
CA VAL A 63 11.75 -19.87 -8.04
C VAL A 63 12.55 -19.89 -6.75
N SER A 64 13.04 -21.08 -6.42
CA SER A 64 13.94 -21.32 -5.31
C SER A 64 15.22 -20.48 -5.45
N ILE A 65 15.41 -19.54 -4.53
CA ILE A 65 16.72 -19.02 -4.18
C ILE A 65 16.81 -19.16 -2.65
N ASP A 66 17.76 -19.99 -2.22
CA ASP A 66 18.08 -20.41 -0.86
C ASP A 66 17.47 -19.59 0.29
N SER A 67 16.44 -20.17 0.93
CA SER A 67 15.99 -19.93 2.32
C SER A 67 15.97 -18.46 2.80
N LYS A 68 15.43 -17.57 1.97
CA LYS A 68 15.22 -16.17 2.33
C LYS A 68 13.79 -15.77 2.00
N ALA A 69 13.05 -15.21 2.96
CA ALA A 69 11.68 -14.82 2.71
C ALA A 69 11.68 -13.72 1.63
N ILE A 70 11.07 -14.01 0.49
CA ILE A 70 10.87 -13.07 -0.61
C ILE A 70 9.41 -12.65 -0.57
N THR A 71 9.12 -11.42 -0.15
CA THR A 71 7.79 -10.82 -0.33
C THR A 71 7.77 -10.01 -1.62
N ALA A 72 6.78 -10.24 -2.48
CA ALA A 72 6.68 -9.57 -3.78
C ALA A 72 5.31 -8.92 -3.95
N TYR A 73 5.29 -7.73 -4.55
CA TYR A 73 4.05 -7.06 -4.93
C TYR A 73 4.21 -6.19 -6.16
N SER A 74 3.11 -6.01 -6.89
CA SER A 74 3.06 -5.21 -8.11
C SER A 74 2.42 -3.84 -7.87
N HIS A 75 2.97 -2.82 -8.54
CA HIS A 75 2.42 -1.46 -8.52
C HIS A 75 2.82 -0.68 -9.79
N PRO A 76 1.98 0.23 -10.32
CA PRO A 76 2.32 1.00 -11.53
C PRO A 76 3.57 1.89 -11.45
N ARG A 77 4.03 2.17 -10.23
CA ARG A 77 5.21 3.01 -9.91
C ARG A 77 6.02 2.32 -8.83
N LEU A 78 7.32 2.66 -8.72
CA LEU A 78 8.14 2.21 -7.58
C LEU A 78 7.52 2.74 -6.28
N CYS A 79 7.04 1.80 -5.47
CA CYS A 79 6.29 2.07 -4.25
C CYS A 79 6.83 1.19 -3.12
N PHE A 80 6.99 1.78 -1.94
CA PHE A 80 7.41 1.11 -0.72
C PHE A 80 6.22 1.04 0.24
N LYS A 81 5.82 -0.17 0.63
CA LYS A 81 4.71 -0.43 1.55
C LYS A 81 5.24 -0.93 2.90
N SER A 82 4.95 -0.20 3.98
CA SER A 82 5.40 -0.60 5.32
C SER A 82 4.82 -1.95 5.74
N SER A 83 3.58 -2.24 5.37
CA SER A 83 2.91 -3.52 5.67
C SER A 83 3.63 -4.76 5.10
N HIS A 84 4.45 -4.58 4.06
CA HIS A 84 5.23 -5.66 3.46
C HIS A 84 6.70 -5.62 3.87
N ILE A 85 7.25 -4.44 4.19
CA ILE A 85 8.70 -4.25 4.45
C ILE A 85 9.01 -4.29 5.96
N GLU A 86 8.17 -3.70 6.81
CA GLU A 86 8.44 -3.62 8.25
C GLU A 86 8.44 -4.99 8.95
N PRO A 87 7.55 -5.96 8.61
CA PRO A 87 7.58 -7.29 9.21
C PRO A 87 8.81 -8.14 8.84
N LEU A 88 9.59 -7.72 7.84
CA LEU A 88 10.77 -8.44 7.39
C LEU A 88 11.95 -8.26 8.35
N ASN A 89 12.84 -9.24 8.37
CA ASN A 89 14.16 -9.07 8.98
C ASN A 89 15.07 -8.25 8.06
N ASP A 90 16.15 -7.72 8.64
CA ASP A 90 17.12 -6.87 7.91
C ASP A 90 17.71 -7.57 6.68
N GLU A 91 17.88 -8.88 6.76
CA GLU A 91 18.38 -9.66 5.66
C GLU A 91 17.30 -9.89 4.61
N ASP A 92 16.06 -10.18 5.01
CA ASP A 92 14.96 -10.59 4.13
C ASP A 92 14.76 -9.70 2.92
N ILE A 93 14.32 -10.31 1.82
CA ILE A 93 14.22 -9.67 0.52
C ILE A 93 12.77 -9.28 0.25
N PHE A 94 12.59 -8.12 -0.35
CA PHE A 94 11.33 -7.77 -0.98
C PHE A 94 11.52 -7.33 -2.43
N GLN A 95 10.46 -7.52 -3.20
CA GLN A 95 10.41 -7.23 -4.62
C GLN A 95 9.23 -6.34 -4.96
N VAL A 96 9.49 -5.30 -5.75
CA VAL A 96 8.48 -4.38 -6.28
C VAL A 96 8.47 -4.48 -7.78
N GLU A 97 7.40 -5.03 -8.33
CA GLU A 97 7.20 -5.13 -9.77
C GLU A 97 6.50 -3.89 -10.29
N THR A 98 7.11 -3.25 -11.29
CA THR A 98 6.54 -2.08 -11.93
C THR A 98 6.23 -2.33 -13.39
N ALA A 99 5.02 -1.99 -13.82
CA ALA A 99 4.54 -2.28 -15.16
C ALA A 99 5.41 -1.67 -16.28
N LYS A 100 6.09 -0.55 -16.01
CA LYS A 100 6.91 0.17 -17.01
C LYS A 100 8.41 0.15 -16.74
N ASN A 101 8.83 0.04 -15.49
CA ASN A 101 10.23 0.23 -15.10
C ASN A 101 10.92 -1.07 -14.67
N GLY A 102 10.24 -2.21 -14.81
CA GLY A 102 10.75 -3.52 -14.45
C GLY A 102 10.61 -3.80 -12.96
N THR A 103 11.41 -4.76 -12.49
CA THR A 103 11.32 -5.30 -11.15
C THR A 103 12.48 -4.78 -10.30
N PHE A 104 12.21 -4.35 -9.08
CA PHE A 104 13.24 -3.88 -8.15
C PHE A 104 13.29 -4.80 -6.95
N ARG A 105 14.49 -5.18 -6.53
CA ARG A 105 14.72 -6.12 -5.43
C ARG A 105 15.67 -5.50 -4.41
N PHE A 106 15.29 -5.56 -3.14
CA PHE A 106 16.09 -5.01 -2.03
C PHE A 106 16.04 -5.97 -0.85
N THR A 107 17.10 -5.99 -0.03
CA THR A 107 16.92 -6.40 1.37
C THR A 107 16.30 -5.26 2.18
N LYS A 108 15.71 -5.56 3.33
CA LYS A 108 15.27 -4.51 4.26
C LYS A 108 16.44 -3.60 4.66
N ALA A 109 17.59 -4.15 5.04
CA ALA A 109 18.77 -3.35 5.40
C ALA A 109 19.21 -2.40 4.28
N GLU A 110 19.22 -2.87 3.02
CA GLU A 110 19.54 -2.03 1.87
C GLU A 110 18.53 -0.91 1.68
N PHE A 111 17.24 -1.21 1.85
CA PHE A 111 16.18 -0.21 1.77
C PHE A 111 16.38 0.93 2.79
N TYR A 112 16.66 0.62 4.06
CA TYR A 112 16.90 1.66 5.08
C TYR A 112 18.15 2.48 4.78
N ARG A 113 19.22 1.84 4.30
CA ARG A 113 20.48 2.51 3.93
C ARG A 113 20.32 3.44 2.74
N VAL A 114 19.63 2.99 1.68
CA VAL A 114 19.54 3.69 0.40
C VAL A 114 18.41 4.72 0.40
N PHE A 115 17.33 4.49 1.14
CA PHE A 115 16.13 5.32 1.15
C PHE A 115 15.77 5.90 2.54
N PRO A 116 16.71 6.54 3.26
CA PRO A 116 16.42 7.13 4.57
C PRO A 116 15.40 8.28 4.48
N ASN A 117 15.21 8.88 3.30
CA ASN A 117 14.17 9.87 3.06
C ASN A 117 12.76 9.25 3.06
N VAL A 118 12.63 7.99 2.65
CA VAL A 118 11.35 7.26 2.65
C VAL A 118 11.00 6.89 4.09
N VAL A 119 11.92 6.25 4.80
CA VAL A 119 11.73 5.82 6.19
C VAL A 119 11.37 6.99 7.11
N ARG A 120 11.96 8.17 6.89
CA ARG A 120 11.65 9.38 7.68
C ARG A 120 10.37 10.09 7.27
N SER A 121 9.78 9.75 6.12
CA SER A 121 8.60 10.45 5.61
C SER A 121 7.34 10.06 6.39
N VAL A 122 6.44 11.03 6.55
CA VAL A 122 5.10 10.81 7.12
C VAL A 122 4.31 9.79 6.29
N SER A 123 4.38 9.88 4.96
CA SER A 123 3.65 8.96 4.07
C SER A 123 4.03 7.50 4.29
N TYR A 124 5.30 7.19 4.57
CA TYR A 124 5.72 5.83 4.85
C TYR A 124 5.38 5.40 6.29
N ARG A 125 5.61 6.28 7.28
CA ARG A 125 5.43 5.94 8.70
C ARG A 125 3.97 5.86 9.14
N GLU A 126 3.15 6.79 8.68
CA GLU A 126 1.76 6.95 9.13
C GLU A 126 0.79 6.36 8.11
N ASN A 127 0.99 6.65 6.80
CA ASN A 127 0.10 6.13 5.76
C ASN A 127 0.53 4.74 5.22
N GLY A 128 1.68 4.25 5.69
CA GLY A 128 2.22 2.95 5.30
C GLY A 128 2.63 2.81 3.84
N ILE A 129 2.70 3.91 3.08
CA ILE A 129 2.97 3.88 1.64
C ILE A 129 3.73 5.11 1.15
N TYR A 130 4.81 4.87 0.42
CA TYR A 130 5.56 5.92 -0.27
C TYR A 130 5.74 5.54 -1.73
N HIS A 131 5.27 6.38 -2.64
CA HIS A 131 5.43 6.16 -4.07
C HIS A 131 6.31 7.25 -4.69
N TYR A 132 7.20 6.83 -5.58
CA TYR A 132 7.98 7.77 -6.39
C TYR A 132 7.20 8.10 -7.67
N PRO A 133 6.99 9.39 -7.99
CA PRO A 133 6.44 9.79 -9.29
C PRO A 133 7.37 9.39 -10.45
N VAL A 134 8.68 9.47 -10.22
CA VAL A 134 9.75 9.09 -11.15
C VAL A 134 10.74 8.20 -10.40
N VAL A 135 11.14 7.07 -11.00
CA VAL A 135 12.09 6.14 -10.39
C VAL A 135 13.40 6.88 -10.06
N PRO A 136 13.85 6.89 -8.79
CA PRO A 136 15.06 7.58 -8.40
C PRO A 136 16.28 6.83 -8.91
N ARG A 137 17.33 7.56 -9.34
CA ARG A 137 18.56 6.98 -9.91
C ARG A 137 19.20 5.90 -9.01
N LYS A 138 19.18 6.10 -7.71
CA LYS A 138 19.71 5.14 -6.71
C LYS A 138 18.97 3.79 -6.68
N ALA A 139 17.72 3.73 -7.13
CA ALA A 139 16.97 2.48 -7.25
C ALA A 139 17.38 1.66 -8.49
N LEU A 140 18.00 2.27 -9.50
CA LEU A 140 18.33 1.58 -10.75
C LEU A 140 19.37 0.48 -10.55
N ALA A 141 20.27 0.64 -9.58
CA ALA A 141 21.26 -0.39 -9.21
C ALA A 141 20.63 -1.68 -8.64
N TYR A 142 19.35 -1.59 -8.24
CA TYR A 142 18.59 -2.67 -7.63
C TYR A 142 17.51 -3.24 -8.57
N ARG A 143 17.51 -2.81 -9.83
CA ARG A 143 16.62 -3.35 -10.85
C ARG A 143 17.12 -4.73 -11.26
N VAL A 144 16.23 -5.71 -11.25
CA VAL A 144 16.46 -7.07 -11.75
C VAL A 144 15.66 -7.27 -13.03
N GLY A 145 16.31 -7.85 -14.05
CA GLY A 145 15.83 -7.92 -15.44
C GLY A 145 16.56 -6.94 -16.33
#